data_AF-A0A521ZY18-F1
#
_entry.id   AF-A0A521ZY18-F1
#
_cell.length_a   1.000
_cell.length_b   1.000
_cell.length_c   1.000
_cell.angle_alpha   90.00
_cell.angle_beta   90.00
_cell.angle_gamma   90.00
#
_symmetry.space_group_name_H-M   'P 1'
#
loop_
_entity.id
_entity.type
_entity.pdbx_description
1 polymer ?
#
loop_
_entity_poly.entity_id
_entity_poly.type
_entity_poly.pdbx_seq_one_letter_code
_entity_poly.pdbx_strand_id
1 'polypeptide(L)'
;MAPMTRALTLLLFFGLSALLSACASPDASLPKVGHVFIIVLENEDYEASFGSDSPAKYLQTLAQKGATLTNYYGIGHASLDNYVAMISGQAPNPATQADCRTYSDFVSKGTASGGQEIGTGCVYPPNVATIANQLEAKGLSWKAYMEDMGNNPNRESATCGHPVIGERDRTQSAEKGDQYAARHNPFVYFHGIIDGAACAHVVNARDLVSDLRNTDTTPNFAFISPNLCNDGHDGGTRGPCVDGAPGGLTSADRYLAEIVPQILAAPAFKQDGLLIITFDEADLDGDYDPVAHTFKFTGGDATACCGELPGPNMDPNTLIFGTVSQGPGILGPGGGRIGAVMLSRFIAPGTVSKKPYNHYSLLRSLEDTFGLTHLGYAGQEGLRPFGADVFTTPGG
;
A
#
# COMPACT_ATOMS: atom_id res chain seq x y z
N MET A 1 -5.38 -18.66 -93.48
CA MET A 1 -5.78 -19.09 -92.12
C MET A 1 -4.52 -19.40 -91.33
N ALA A 2 -4.27 -18.61 -90.27
CA ALA A 2 -3.45 -18.88 -89.06
C ALA A 2 -2.94 -17.52 -88.53
N PRO A 3 -3.26 -17.12 -87.29
CA PRO A 3 -2.60 -15.99 -86.62
C PRO A 3 -1.49 -16.50 -85.67
N MET A 4 -0.33 -15.83 -85.68
CA MET A 4 0.70 -15.98 -84.65
C MET A 4 0.50 -14.91 -83.56
N THR A 5 0.21 -15.36 -82.34
CA THR A 5 0.18 -14.56 -81.12
C THR A 5 1.57 -14.46 -80.48
N ARG A 6 1.94 -13.25 -80.07
CA ARG A 6 3.19 -12.90 -79.39
C ARG A 6 3.16 -13.34 -77.92
N ALA A 7 4.24 -13.96 -77.46
CA ALA A 7 4.48 -14.26 -76.05
C ALA A 7 4.88 -13.00 -75.26
N LEU A 8 4.29 -12.83 -74.08
CA LEU A 8 4.56 -11.75 -73.14
C LEU A 8 5.42 -12.30 -71.99
N THR A 9 6.64 -11.79 -71.83
CA THR A 9 7.57 -12.18 -70.76
C THR A 9 7.29 -11.36 -69.51
N LEU A 10 6.91 -12.00 -68.41
CA LEU A 10 6.65 -11.38 -67.11
C LEU A 10 7.95 -11.39 -66.28
N LEU A 11 8.51 -10.21 -65.97
CA LEU A 11 9.65 -10.03 -65.07
C LEU A 11 9.13 -9.89 -63.62
N LEU A 12 9.44 -10.87 -62.76
CA LEU A 12 9.24 -10.77 -61.32
C LEU A 12 10.38 -9.98 -60.67
N PHE A 13 10.05 -8.86 -60.03
CA PHE A 13 10.93 -8.15 -59.11
C PHE A 13 10.93 -8.86 -57.74
N PHE A 14 12.07 -9.42 -57.34
CA PHE A 14 12.31 -9.84 -55.96
C PHE A 14 12.71 -8.62 -55.13
N GLY A 15 11.83 -8.17 -54.24
CA GLY A 15 12.13 -7.18 -53.22
C GLY A 15 12.91 -7.82 -52.06
N LEU A 16 14.11 -7.31 -51.81
CA LEU A 16 14.98 -7.72 -50.71
C LEU A 16 14.59 -6.92 -49.45
N SER A 17 13.74 -7.48 -48.59
CA SER A 17 13.43 -6.90 -47.27
C SER A 17 14.54 -7.24 -46.28
N ALA A 18 15.38 -6.26 -45.94
CA ALA A 18 16.35 -6.36 -44.87
C ALA A 18 15.62 -6.41 -43.51
N LEU A 19 15.79 -7.53 -42.80
CA LEU A 19 15.37 -7.70 -41.42
C LEU A 19 16.25 -6.84 -40.50
N LEU A 20 15.74 -5.68 -40.09
CA LEU A 20 16.23 -4.98 -38.91
C LEU A 20 15.78 -5.78 -37.67
N SER A 21 16.61 -6.73 -37.23
CA SER A 21 16.49 -7.26 -35.86
C SER A 21 16.87 -6.12 -34.91
N ALA A 22 15.87 -5.47 -34.34
CA ALA A 22 16.06 -4.68 -33.14
C ALA A 22 16.58 -5.64 -32.05
N CYS A 23 17.78 -5.39 -31.54
CA CYS A 23 18.23 -6.02 -30.31
C CYS A 23 17.25 -5.61 -29.21
N ALA A 24 16.32 -6.49 -28.85
CA ALA A 24 15.67 -6.40 -27.56
C ALA A 24 16.78 -6.47 -26.51
N SER A 25 17.00 -5.37 -25.79
CA SER A 25 17.74 -5.45 -24.53
C SER A 25 17.08 -6.56 -23.71
N PRO A 26 17.84 -7.50 -23.12
CA PRO A 26 17.23 -8.41 -22.15
C PRO A 26 16.56 -7.53 -21.10
N ASP A 27 15.25 -7.70 -20.91
CA ASP A 27 14.58 -7.17 -19.74
C ASP A 27 15.44 -7.56 -18.55
N ALA A 28 16.02 -6.58 -17.87
CA ALA A 28 16.85 -6.84 -16.71
C ALA A 28 15.94 -7.61 -15.73
N SER A 29 16.24 -8.89 -15.52
CA SER A 29 15.44 -9.73 -14.64
C SER A 29 15.35 -9.04 -13.27
N LEU A 30 14.13 -8.93 -12.73
CA LEU A 30 13.92 -8.40 -11.39
C LEU A 30 14.84 -9.11 -10.39
N PRO A 31 15.35 -8.40 -9.36
CA PRO A 31 16.17 -9.04 -8.35
C PRO A 31 15.38 -10.14 -7.64
N LYS A 32 16.09 -11.17 -7.19
CA LYS A 32 15.50 -12.22 -6.37
C LYS A 32 15.41 -11.75 -4.93
N VAL A 33 14.34 -11.04 -4.60
CA VAL A 33 14.01 -10.64 -3.23
C VAL A 33 13.29 -11.80 -2.54
N GLY A 34 13.79 -12.23 -1.38
CA GLY A 34 13.22 -13.33 -0.60
C GLY A 34 12.35 -12.86 0.56
N HIS A 35 12.61 -11.66 1.07
CA HIS A 35 11.91 -11.07 2.20
C HIS A 35 11.57 -9.60 1.93
N VAL A 36 10.30 -9.24 2.06
CA VAL A 36 9.82 -7.85 1.94
C VAL A 36 9.27 -7.38 3.27
N PHE A 37 9.71 -6.20 3.70
CA PHE A 37 9.21 -5.48 4.87
C PHE A 37 8.55 -4.20 4.37
N ILE A 38 7.32 -3.94 4.79
CA ILE A 38 6.62 -2.69 4.52
C ILE A 38 6.29 -2.04 5.84
N ILE A 39 6.70 -0.79 5.99
CA ILE A 39 6.24 0.10 7.06
C ILE A 39 5.33 1.13 6.40
N VAL A 40 4.08 1.19 6.83
CA VAL A 40 3.11 2.19 6.36
C VAL A 40 2.86 3.18 7.48
N LEU A 41 3.14 4.44 7.20
CA LEU A 41 2.90 5.62 8.04
C LEU A 41 1.56 6.27 7.68
N GLU A 42 1.04 7.14 8.53
CA GLU A 42 -0.23 7.87 8.33
C GLU A 42 0.02 9.36 8.01
N ASN A 43 -1.00 10.00 7.46
CA ASN A 43 -0.98 10.94 6.34
C ASN A 43 0.14 11.99 6.33
N GLU A 44 0.90 12.04 5.24
CA GLU A 44 1.84 13.13 5.01
C GLU A 44 2.06 13.42 3.53
N ASP A 45 2.06 14.71 3.19
CA ASP A 45 2.53 15.18 1.89
C ASP A 45 4.01 14.82 1.68
N TYR A 46 4.42 14.58 0.43
CA TYR A 46 5.82 14.35 0.08
C TYR A 46 6.74 15.45 0.63
N GLU A 47 6.35 16.71 0.50
CA GLU A 47 7.10 17.87 0.99
C GLU A 47 7.22 17.89 2.51
N ALA A 48 6.16 17.50 3.24
CA ALA A 48 6.17 17.46 4.70
C ALA A 48 7.12 16.38 5.22
N SER A 49 7.18 15.23 4.52
CA SER A 49 8.05 14.11 4.88
C SER A 49 9.50 14.26 4.44
N PHE A 50 9.73 14.69 3.19
CA PHE A 50 11.04 14.66 2.53
C PHE A 50 11.64 16.04 2.27
N GLY A 51 10.90 17.12 2.54
CA GLY A 51 11.39 18.49 2.42
C GLY A 51 12.50 18.83 3.41
N SER A 52 13.24 19.91 3.14
CA SER A 52 14.37 20.34 3.99
C SER A 52 13.96 20.61 5.44
N ASP A 53 12.72 21.05 5.63
CA ASP A 53 12.20 21.51 6.92
C ASP A 53 11.48 20.39 7.70
N SER A 54 11.30 19.22 7.09
CA SER A 54 10.66 18.06 7.71
C SER A 54 11.34 17.69 9.03
N PRO A 55 10.60 17.40 10.10
CA PRO A 55 11.18 16.88 11.34
C PRO A 55 11.68 15.45 11.22
N ALA A 56 11.32 14.72 10.15
CA ALA A 56 11.71 13.32 9.94
C ALA A 56 13.13 13.17 9.38
N LYS A 57 14.12 13.52 10.20
CA LYS A 57 15.53 13.54 9.80
C LYS A 57 16.10 12.15 9.58
N TYR A 58 15.73 11.15 10.39
CA TYR A 58 16.16 9.78 10.18
C TYR A 58 15.61 9.21 8.87
N LEU A 59 14.33 9.44 8.54
CA LEU A 59 13.74 9.06 7.25
C LEU A 59 14.53 9.65 6.06
N GLN A 60 14.95 10.91 6.15
CA GLN A 60 15.82 11.52 5.13
C GLN A 60 17.20 10.84 5.01
N THR A 61 17.77 10.34 6.11
CA THR A 61 19.01 9.56 6.01
C THR A 61 18.80 8.22 5.31
N LEU A 62 17.62 7.60 5.46
CA LEU A 62 17.26 6.37 4.76
C LEU A 62 17.12 6.61 3.26
N ALA A 63 16.50 7.74 2.87
CA ALA A 63 16.39 8.17 1.48
C ALA A 63 17.75 8.25 0.77
N GLN A 64 18.80 8.70 1.48
CA GLN A 64 20.17 8.75 0.96
C GLN A 64 20.85 7.37 0.86
N LYS A 65 20.38 6.38 1.63
CA LYS A 65 20.97 5.02 1.68
C LYS A 65 20.34 4.05 0.68
N GLY A 66 19.20 4.40 0.10
CA GLY A 66 18.46 3.54 -0.82
C GLY A 66 17.90 4.32 -2.01
N ALA A 67 16.66 4.00 -2.38
CA ALA A 67 15.90 4.71 -3.41
C ALA A 67 14.84 5.61 -2.77
N THR A 68 14.65 6.79 -3.34
CA THR A 68 13.48 7.66 -3.08
C THR A 68 12.57 7.67 -4.29
N LEU A 69 11.29 7.36 -4.08
CA LEU A 69 10.25 7.39 -5.10
C LEU A 69 9.50 8.71 -4.90
N THR A 70 9.82 9.73 -5.69
CA THR A 70 9.31 11.10 -5.45
C THR A 70 7.89 11.30 -5.93
N ASN A 71 7.44 10.43 -6.84
CA ASN A 71 6.10 10.44 -7.45
C ASN A 71 5.35 9.17 -7.04
N TYR A 72 5.28 8.91 -5.74
CA TYR A 72 4.43 7.87 -5.17
C TYR A 72 3.14 8.51 -4.65
N TYR A 73 1.98 7.94 -4.96
CA TYR A 73 0.66 8.50 -4.64
C TYR A 73 -0.22 7.53 -3.84
N GLY A 74 -1.06 8.08 -2.96
CA GLY A 74 -2.19 7.36 -2.35
C GLY A 74 -3.33 7.12 -3.36
N ILE A 75 -4.32 6.33 -2.94
CA ILE A 75 -5.51 5.93 -3.70
C ILE A 75 -6.77 6.71 -3.27
N GLY A 76 -6.93 6.99 -1.99
CA GLY A 76 -8.00 7.82 -1.46
C GLY A 76 -7.54 8.64 -0.26
N HIS A 77 -8.49 9.24 0.46
CA HIS A 77 -8.22 10.14 1.61
C HIS A 77 -8.89 9.67 2.92
N ALA A 78 -9.09 8.36 3.04
CA ALA A 78 -9.12 7.73 4.36
C ALA A 78 -8.06 6.62 4.38
N SER A 79 -7.48 6.38 5.55
CA SER A 79 -6.44 5.38 5.69
C SER A 79 -6.91 4.01 5.19
N LEU A 80 -8.07 3.53 5.64
CA LEU A 80 -8.47 2.14 5.43
C LEU A 80 -8.51 1.73 3.94
N ASP A 81 -9.01 2.57 3.03
CA ASP A 81 -9.05 2.19 1.62
C ASP A 81 -7.65 2.06 0.99
N ASN A 82 -6.69 2.88 1.42
CA ASN A 82 -5.30 2.75 1.00
C ASN A 82 -4.70 1.42 1.47
N TYR A 83 -4.87 1.08 2.75
CA TYR A 83 -4.40 -0.19 3.32
C TYR A 83 -5.06 -1.41 2.64
N VAL A 84 -6.37 -1.35 2.36
CA VAL A 84 -7.10 -2.38 1.60
C VAL A 84 -6.57 -2.50 0.17
N ALA A 85 -6.33 -1.38 -0.52
CA ALA A 85 -5.77 -1.36 -1.87
C ALA A 85 -4.39 -2.02 -1.93
N MET A 86 -3.52 -1.76 -0.94
CA MET A 86 -2.17 -2.33 -0.86
C MET A 86 -2.12 -3.86 -0.79
N ILE A 87 -3.15 -4.52 -0.24
CA ILE A 87 -3.13 -5.99 -0.04
C ILE A 87 -4.11 -6.76 -0.92
N SER A 88 -5.07 -6.10 -1.56
CA SER A 88 -6.16 -6.77 -2.30
C SER A 88 -6.42 -6.18 -3.69
N GLY A 89 -5.92 -4.98 -3.95
CA GLY A 89 -6.24 -4.21 -5.15
C GLY A 89 -7.71 -3.80 -5.24
N GLN A 90 -8.49 -3.91 -4.16
CA GLN A 90 -9.86 -3.39 -4.11
C GLN A 90 -9.82 -1.86 -4.06
N ALA A 91 -10.71 -1.25 -4.83
CA ALA A 91 -10.86 0.19 -4.88
C ALA A 91 -11.67 0.74 -3.70
N PRO A 92 -11.51 2.04 -3.39
CA PRO A 92 -12.26 2.67 -2.32
C PRO A 92 -13.77 2.51 -2.51
N ASN A 93 -14.47 2.36 -1.40
CA ASN A 93 -15.91 2.35 -1.31
C ASN A 93 -16.39 3.27 -0.17
N PRO A 94 -17.68 3.57 -0.05
CA PRO A 94 -18.16 4.54 0.92
C PRO A 94 -17.85 4.21 2.39
N ALA A 95 -17.76 2.92 2.73
CA ALA A 95 -17.42 2.48 4.08
C ALA A 95 -15.92 2.60 4.36
N THR A 96 -15.07 2.25 3.39
CA THR A 96 -13.60 2.31 3.56
C THR A 96 -13.09 3.74 3.52
N GLN A 97 -13.67 4.62 2.67
CA GLN A 97 -13.43 6.08 2.68
C GLN A 97 -13.99 6.80 3.92
N ALA A 98 -14.55 6.05 4.87
CA ALA A 98 -14.96 6.55 6.17
C ALA A 98 -14.28 5.78 7.32
N ASP A 99 -13.18 5.06 7.02
CA ASP A 99 -12.44 4.18 7.93
C ASP A 99 -13.31 3.14 8.64
N CYS A 100 -14.42 2.72 8.02
CA CYS A 100 -15.28 1.65 8.55
C CYS A 100 -15.66 1.85 10.04
N ARG A 101 -16.11 3.06 10.41
CA ARG A 101 -16.52 3.39 11.80
C ARG A 101 -17.51 2.40 12.42
N THR A 102 -18.28 1.70 11.59
CA THR A 102 -19.03 0.50 11.98
C THR A 102 -18.44 -0.68 11.23
N TYR A 103 -17.96 -1.67 11.96
CA TYR A 103 -17.25 -2.82 11.42
C TYR A 103 -18.21 -3.81 10.78
N SER A 104 -18.70 -3.50 9.59
CA SER A 104 -19.82 -4.21 8.96
C SER A 104 -19.36 -5.17 7.85
N ASP A 105 -19.99 -6.34 7.80
CA ASP A 105 -19.89 -7.27 6.69
C ASP A 105 -20.12 -6.56 5.35
N PHE A 106 -19.27 -6.89 4.40
CA PHE A 106 -19.46 -6.51 3.01
C PHE A 106 -20.58 -7.36 2.39
N VAL A 107 -21.69 -6.72 2.07
CA VAL A 107 -22.82 -7.35 1.39
C VAL A 107 -22.56 -7.38 -0.11
N SER A 108 -22.00 -8.49 -0.58
CA SER A 108 -21.68 -8.72 -1.99
C SER A 108 -22.92 -8.78 -2.89
N LYS A 109 -22.79 -8.18 -4.06
CA LYS A 109 -23.75 -8.19 -5.18
C LYS A 109 -23.13 -8.78 -6.46
N GLY A 110 -21.90 -9.30 -6.37
CA GLY A 110 -21.11 -9.82 -7.48
C GLY A 110 -19.74 -9.15 -7.58
N THR A 111 -19.00 -9.51 -8.62
CA THR A 111 -17.63 -9.02 -8.86
C THR A 111 -17.56 -8.39 -10.25
N ALA A 112 -17.06 -7.16 -10.34
CA ALA A 112 -16.84 -6.44 -11.59
C ALA A 112 -15.51 -6.83 -12.26
N SER A 113 -15.23 -6.21 -13.41
CA SER A 113 -13.94 -6.29 -14.10
C SER A 113 -12.78 -5.88 -13.18
N GLY A 114 -11.63 -6.53 -13.35
CA GLY A 114 -10.46 -6.27 -12.50
C GLY A 114 -10.66 -6.74 -11.06
N GLY A 115 -11.45 -7.79 -10.84
CA GLY A 115 -11.63 -8.44 -9.54
C GLY A 115 -12.26 -7.57 -8.45
N GLN A 116 -12.95 -6.49 -8.81
CA GLN A 116 -13.53 -5.55 -7.85
C GLN A 116 -14.84 -6.09 -7.28
N GLU A 117 -14.94 -6.24 -5.98
CA GLU A 117 -16.16 -6.71 -5.33
C GLU A 117 -17.20 -5.59 -5.32
N ILE A 118 -18.41 -5.90 -5.79
CA ILE A 118 -19.53 -4.96 -5.87
C ILE A 118 -20.40 -5.13 -4.64
N GLY A 119 -20.67 -4.06 -3.90
CA GLY A 119 -21.50 -4.12 -2.71
C GLY A 119 -21.24 -2.97 -1.74
N THR A 120 -21.57 -3.21 -0.48
CA THR A 120 -21.49 -2.21 0.58
C THR A 120 -21.03 -2.85 1.88
N GLY A 121 -20.18 -2.15 2.63
CA GLY A 121 -19.56 -2.64 3.86
C GLY A 121 -18.05 -2.60 3.71
N CYS A 122 -17.34 -3.15 4.69
CA CYS A 122 -15.88 -3.03 4.77
C CYS A 122 -15.19 -4.34 5.13
N VAL A 123 -15.90 -5.36 5.63
CA VAL A 123 -15.33 -6.69 5.87
C VAL A 123 -15.66 -7.61 4.70
N TYR A 124 -14.71 -7.74 3.77
CA TYR A 124 -14.88 -8.43 2.49
C TYR A 124 -15.11 -9.94 2.65
N PRO A 125 -15.95 -10.55 1.79
CA PRO A 125 -16.25 -11.97 1.86
C PRO A 125 -15.03 -12.83 1.47
N PRO A 126 -15.00 -14.12 1.84
CA PRO A 126 -13.82 -14.97 1.68
C PRO A 126 -13.41 -15.24 0.21
N ASN A 127 -14.25 -14.93 -0.77
CA ASN A 127 -13.91 -15.00 -2.20
C ASN A 127 -13.00 -13.83 -2.67
N VAL A 128 -12.87 -12.76 -1.88
CA VAL A 128 -11.98 -11.65 -2.19
C VAL A 128 -10.61 -11.97 -1.61
N ALA A 129 -9.69 -12.36 -2.48
CA ALA A 129 -8.34 -12.73 -2.09
C ALA A 129 -7.48 -11.52 -1.76
N THR A 130 -6.55 -11.73 -0.83
CA THR A 130 -5.46 -10.81 -0.50
C THR A 130 -4.11 -11.42 -0.85
N ILE A 131 -3.05 -10.61 -0.83
CA ILE A 131 -1.68 -11.11 -0.98
C ILE A 131 -1.33 -12.18 0.07
N ALA A 132 -1.88 -12.09 1.29
CA ALA A 132 -1.71 -13.12 2.31
C ALA A 132 -2.23 -14.49 1.84
N ASN A 133 -3.41 -14.54 1.22
CA ASN A 133 -3.97 -15.78 0.68
C ASN A 133 -3.08 -16.35 -0.45
N GLN A 134 -2.52 -15.48 -1.29
CA GLN A 134 -1.63 -15.89 -2.38
C GLN A 134 -0.29 -16.42 -1.89
N LEU A 135 0.29 -15.79 -0.86
CA LEU A 135 1.53 -16.23 -0.23
C LEU A 135 1.35 -17.60 0.42
N GLU A 136 0.28 -17.80 1.18
CA GLU A 136 -0.04 -19.10 1.80
C GLU A 136 -0.24 -20.20 0.74
N ALA A 137 -0.94 -19.90 -0.35
CA ALA A 137 -1.13 -20.83 -1.46
C ALA A 137 0.21 -21.23 -2.14
N LYS A 138 1.24 -20.40 -2.02
CA LYS A 138 2.61 -20.69 -2.47
C LYS A 138 3.52 -21.28 -1.40
N GLY A 139 3.03 -21.47 -0.18
CA GLY A 139 3.85 -21.91 0.95
C GLY A 139 4.88 -20.87 1.40
N LEU A 140 4.62 -19.59 1.12
CA LEU A 140 5.42 -18.46 1.60
C LEU A 140 4.81 -17.94 2.91
N SER A 141 5.67 -17.56 3.85
CA SER A 141 5.23 -17.05 5.15
C SER A 141 4.94 -15.55 5.09
N TRP A 142 3.95 -15.12 5.86
CA TRP A 142 3.64 -13.71 6.02
C TRP A 142 3.27 -13.42 7.48
N LYS A 143 3.47 -12.18 7.90
CA LYS A 143 3.04 -11.71 9.22
C LYS A 143 2.76 -10.21 9.19
N ALA A 144 1.74 -9.81 9.92
CA ALA A 144 1.37 -8.42 10.10
C ALA A 144 1.64 -8.00 11.55
N TYR A 145 2.39 -6.92 11.75
CA TYR A 145 2.89 -6.44 13.03
C TYR A 145 2.26 -5.07 13.32
N MET A 146 1.34 -5.06 14.28
CA MET A 146 0.55 -3.88 14.63
C MET A 146 1.00 -3.35 15.99
N GLU A 147 1.55 -2.15 16.05
CA GLU A 147 1.97 -1.55 17.32
C GLU A 147 0.75 -1.37 18.25
N ASP A 148 0.96 -1.60 19.53
CA ASP A 148 -0.04 -1.61 20.61
C ASP A 148 -1.20 -2.61 20.54
N MET A 149 -1.38 -3.35 19.45
CA MET A 149 -2.54 -4.26 19.31
C MET A 149 -2.66 -5.24 20.49
N GLY A 150 -3.80 -5.17 21.20
CA GLY A 150 -4.13 -6.00 22.35
C GLY A 150 -3.38 -5.66 23.63
N ASN A 151 -2.87 -4.42 23.76
CA ASN A 151 -2.42 -3.89 25.04
C ASN A 151 -3.60 -3.73 26.01
N ASN A 152 -4.79 -3.39 25.50
CA ASN A 152 -6.06 -3.39 26.21
C ASN A 152 -6.96 -4.56 25.73
N PRO A 153 -6.98 -5.71 26.43
CA PRO A 153 -7.77 -6.86 26.03
C PRO A 153 -9.29 -6.66 26.10
N ASN A 154 -9.77 -5.54 26.67
CA ASN A 154 -11.19 -5.19 26.63
C ASN A 154 -11.59 -4.41 25.36
N ARG A 155 -10.61 -3.98 24.57
CA ARG A 155 -10.80 -3.20 23.34
C ARG A 155 -10.58 -4.09 22.11
N GLU A 156 -9.49 -4.88 22.10
CA GLU A 156 -9.25 -5.89 21.08
C GLU A 156 -8.29 -7.01 21.56
N SER A 157 -8.21 -8.09 20.77
CA SER A 157 -7.30 -9.22 21.02
C SER A 157 -5.84 -8.91 20.63
N ALA A 158 -4.87 -9.49 21.34
CA ALA A 158 -3.44 -9.40 21.01
C ALA A 158 -3.03 -10.21 19.77
N THR A 159 -3.92 -11.07 19.28
CA THR A 159 -3.80 -11.76 18.00
C THR A 159 -5.06 -11.47 17.22
N CYS A 160 -4.91 -11.00 15.98
CA CYS A 160 -6.02 -10.68 15.09
C CYS A 160 -7.02 -9.71 15.76
N GLY A 161 -6.52 -8.64 16.39
CA GLY A 161 -7.33 -7.67 17.09
C GLY A 161 -8.21 -6.89 16.11
N HIS A 162 -9.52 -7.07 16.17
CA HIS A 162 -10.48 -6.33 15.36
C HIS A 162 -11.79 -6.10 16.13
N PRO A 163 -12.60 -5.10 15.72
CA PRO A 163 -13.92 -4.90 16.31
C PRO A 163 -14.86 -6.08 16.05
N VAL A 164 -15.90 -6.22 16.86
CA VAL A 164 -16.95 -7.22 16.62
C VAL A 164 -17.77 -6.80 15.39
N ILE A 165 -18.11 -7.77 14.52
CA ILE A 165 -18.94 -7.50 13.33
C ILE A 165 -20.27 -6.85 13.74
N GLY A 166 -20.59 -5.75 13.08
CA GLY A 166 -21.77 -4.92 13.30
C GLY A 166 -21.62 -3.89 14.43
N GLU A 167 -20.52 -3.91 15.19
CA GLU A 167 -20.28 -2.93 16.24
C GLU A 167 -19.52 -1.69 15.74
N ARG A 168 -19.62 -0.61 16.52
CA ARG A 168 -18.78 0.57 16.32
C ARG A 168 -17.33 0.22 16.59
N ASP A 169 -16.45 0.59 15.67
CA ASP A 169 -15.02 0.48 15.88
C ASP A 169 -14.56 1.49 16.94
N ARG A 170 -14.11 0.97 18.08
CA ARG A 170 -13.56 1.77 19.20
C ARG A 170 -12.08 2.07 19.03
N THR A 171 -11.44 1.43 18.05
CA THR A 171 -10.03 1.62 17.73
C THR A 171 -9.76 2.87 16.88
N GLN A 172 -10.83 3.51 16.39
CA GLN A 172 -10.80 4.83 15.73
C GLN A 172 -10.29 5.98 16.62
N SER A 173 -10.01 5.73 17.90
CA SER A 173 -9.45 6.72 18.81
C SER A 173 -8.44 6.06 19.75
N ALA A 174 -7.33 6.75 19.99
CA ALA A 174 -6.28 6.30 20.89
C ALA A 174 -6.76 6.27 22.36
N GLU A 175 -6.33 5.26 23.11
CA GLU A 175 -6.45 5.19 24.57
C GLU A 175 -5.06 5.23 25.21
N LYS A 176 -4.99 5.68 26.46
CA LYS A 176 -3.73 5.72 27.20
C LYS A 176 -3.15 4.31 27.33
N GLY A 177 -1.96 4.07 26.78
CA GLY A 177 -1.30 2.75 26.78
C GLY A 177 -1.81 1.77 25.72
N ASP A 178 -2.77 2.15 24.88
CA ASP A 178 -3.20 1.38 23.71
C ASP A 178 -3.67 2.31 22.59
N GLN A 179 -2.80 2.51 21.60
CA GLN A 179 -3.05 3.38 20.47
C GLN A 179 -3.17 2.59 19.16
N TYR A 180 -3.50 1.29 19.22
CA TYR A 180 -3.79 0.49 18.03
C TYR A 180 -5.03 1.01 17.29
N ALA A 181 -4.99 0.98 15.96
CA ALA A 181 -6.10 1.32 15.09
C ALA A 181 -6.33 0.21 14.06
N ALA A 182 -7.53 -0.39 14.07
CA ALA A 182 -7.89 -1.45 13.14
C ALA A 182 -7.82 -0.96 11.69
N ARG A 183 -8.17 0.30 11.42
CA ARG A 183 -8.09 0.90 10.07
C ARG A 183 -6.69 0.85 9.42
N HIS A 184 -5.61 0.69 10.20
CA HIS A 184 -4.23 0.53 9.68
C HIS A 184 -3.81 -0.96 9.57
N ASN A 185 -4.72 -1.88 9.87
CA ASN A 185 -4.54 -3.32 9.76
C ASN A 185 -5.49 -3.89 8.70
N PRO A 186 -5.08 -3.92 7.41
CA PRO A 186 -6.00 -4.28 6.35
C PRO A 186 -6.44 -5.75 6.41
N PHE A 187 -5.65 -6.62 7.04
CA PHE A 187 -5.90 -8.07 7.07
C PHE A 187 -7.16 -8.44 7.85
N VAL A 188 -7.58 -7.63 8.82
CA VAL A 188 -8.79 -7.94 9.59
C VAL A 188 -10.06 -7.68 8.78
N TYR A 189 -10.01 -6.88 7.73
CA TYR A 189 -11.17 -6.57 6.88
C TYR A 189 -11.51 -7.64 5.84
N PHE A 190 -11.04 -8.88 6.01
CA PHE A 190 -11.29 -9.98 5.08
C PHE A 190 -11.66 -11.25 5.83
N HIS A 191 -12.86 -11.79 5.57
CA HIS A 191 -13.31 -13.08 6.10
C HIS A 191 -12.40 -14.24 5.71
N GLY A 192 -11.70 -14.12 4.57
CA GLY A 192 -10.64 -15.07 4.18
C GLY A 192 -9.45 -15.13 5.14
N ILE A 193 -9.35 -14.19 6.09
CA ILE A 193 -8.33 -14.15 7.16
C ILE A 193 -8.98 -14.34 8.53
N ILE A 194 -9.96 -13.49 8.90
CA ILE A 194 -10.47 -13.43 10.29
C ILE A 194 -11.24 -14.68 10.73
N ASP A 195 -11.82 -15.44 9.79
CA ASP A 195 -12.53 -16.69 10.10
C ASP A 195 -11.59 -17.92 10.04
N GLY A 196 -10.32 -17.73 9.68
CA GLY A 196 -9.37 -18.80 9.38
C GLY A 196 -8.14 -18.86 10.29
N ALA A 197 -7.29 -19.87 10.06
CA ALA A 197 -6.02 -20.01 10.78
C ALA A 197 -5.03 -18.87 10.47
N ALA A 198 -5.17 -18.24 9.31
CA ALA A 198 -4.40 -17.08 8.86
C ALA A 198 -4.47 -15.89 9.83
N CYS A 199 -5.55 -15.78 10.61
CA CYS A 199 -5.74 -14.78 11.67
C CYS A 199 -4.57 -14.79 12.69
N ALA A 200 -3.91 -15.95 12.91
CA ALA A 200 -2.76 -16.07 13.81
C ALA A 200 -1.50 -15.32 13.32
N HIS A 201 -1.45 -14.93 12.04
CA HIS A 201 -0.34 -14.17 11.46
C HIS A 201 -0.47 -12.65 11.69
N VAL A 202 -1.59 -12.20 12.24
CA VAL A 202 -1.82 -10.79 12.61
C VAL A 202 -1.50 -10.65 14.10
N VAL A 203 -0.39 -10.01 14.43
CA VAL A 203 0.18 -9.97 15.78
C VAL A 203 0.56 -8.57 16.22
N ASN A 204 0.82 -8.43 17.53
CA ASN A 204 1.40 -7.21 18.08
C ASN A 204 2.85 -7.03 17.60
N ALA A 205 3.24 -5.79 17.31
CA ALA A 205 4.57 -5.47 16.78
C ALA A 205 5.74 -5.87 17.70
N ARG A 206 5.52 -6.10 18.99
CA ARG A 206 6.54 -6.62 19.92
C ARG A 206 7.15 -7.97 19.50
N ASP A 207 6.44 -8.73 18.67
CA ASP A 207 6.91 -10.02 18.16
C ASP A 207 7.99 -9.87 17.07
N LEU A 208 8.03 -8.73 16.37
CA LEU A 208 8.90 -8.49 15.21
C LEU A 208 10.37 -8.82 15.51
N VAL A 209 10.89 -8.31 16.62
CA VAL A 209 12.31 -8.46 16.98
C VAL A 209 12.69 -9.93 17.23
N SER A 210 11.76 -10.73 17.74
CA SER A 210 11.98 -12.17 17.90
C SER A 210 12.06 -12.88 16.56
N ASP A 211 11.15 -12.54 15.64
CA ASP A 211 11.05 -13.17 14.33
C ASP A 211 12.23 -12.80 13.41
N LEU A 212 12.80 -11.60 13.56
CA LEU A 212 13.99 -11.13 12.83
C LEU A 212 15.30 -11.87 13.17
N ARG A 213 15.32 -12.74 14.19
CA ARG A 213 16.56 -13.37 14.69
C ARG A 213 17.23 -14.29 13.67
N ASN A 214 16.45 -14.99 12.84
CA ASN A 214 16.94 -15.94 11.85
C ASN A 214 16.15 -15.83 10.55
N THR A 215 16.72 -16.33 9.45
CA THR A 215 16.05 -16.40 8.13
C THR A 215 14.75 -17.18 8.19
N ASP A 216 14.74 -18.29 8.94
CA ASP A 216 13.60 -19.22 9.00
C ASP A 216 12.42 -18.69 9.82
N THR A 217 12.68 -17.75 10.73
CA THR A 217 11.64 -17.11 11.58
C THR A 217 11.17 -15.79 11.00
N THR A 218 11.95 -15.18 10.11
CA THR A 218 11.57 -13.94 9.43
C THR A 218 10.58 -14.27 8.32
N PRO A 219 9.38 -13.66 8.28
CA PRO A 219 8.41 -13.96 7.22
C PRO A 219 8.94 -13.53 5.85
N ASN A 220 8.48 -14.17 4.77
CA ASN A 220 8.72 -13.66 3.41
C ASN A 220 8.07 -12.28 3.21
N PHE A 221 6.93 -12.04 3.84
CA PHE A 221 6.24 -10.75 3.81
C PHE A 221 5.91 -10.25 5.22
N ALA A 222 6.52 -9.14 5.63
CA ALA A 222 6.25 -8.45 6.88
C ALA A 222 5.53 -7.13 6.59
N PHE A 223 4.28 -7.01 7.03
CA PHE A 223 3.55 -5.74 7.03
C PHE A 223 3.62 -5.13 8.43
N ILE A 224 4.03 -3.87 8.56
CA ILE A 224 4.26 -3.21 9.84
C ILE A 224 3.48 -1.90 9.83
N SER A 225 2.64 -1.70 10.84
CA SER A 225 1.93 -0.43 11.06
C SER A 225 2.24 0.08 12.47
N PRO A 226 2.74 1.32 12.60
CA PRO A 226 2.85 1.98 13.89
C PRO A 226 1.47 2.29 14.49
N ASN A 227 1.46 2.61 15.78
CA ASN A 227 0.27 3.06 16.48
C ASN A 227 -0.01 4.53 16.14
N LEU A 228 -1.16 5.03 16.58
CA LEU A 228 -1.57 6.41 16.27
C LEU A 228 -0.53 7.46 16.68
N CYS A 229 0.24 7.25 17.75
CA CYS A 229 1.25 8.25 18.12
C CYS A 229 2.51 8.24 17.24
N ASN A 230 2.84 7.11 16.62
CA ASN A 230 4.08 6.90 15.89
C ASN A 230 3.86 6.81 14.37
N ASP A 231 2.62 6.97 13.89
CA ASP A 231 2.30 6.81 12.47
C ASP A 231 2.71 8.00 11.61
N GLY A 232 2.83 9.19 12.16
CA GLY A 232 3.26 10.38 11.43
C GLY A 232 2.22 11.50 11.41
N HIS A 233 0.95 11.20 11.63
CA HIS A 233 -0.15 12.14 11.46
C HIS A 233 -0.83 12.51 12.78
N ASP A 234 -1.01 11.54 13.68
CA ASP A 234 -1.70 11.78 14.94
C ASP A 234 -0.80 12.51 15.95
N GLY A 235 -1.40 13.48 16.66
CA GLY A 235 -0.66 14.43 17.50
C GLY A 235 0.12 15.49 16.71
N GLY A 236 1.34 15.82 17.12
CA GLY A 236 2.19 16.81 16.45
C GLY A 236 1.61 18.22 16.47
N THR A 237 1.33 18.76 15.29
CA THR A 237 0.68 20.08 15.10
C THR A 237 -0.75 20.10 15.65
N ARG A 238 -1.36 18.91 15.86
CA ARG A 238 -2.71 18.72 16.41
C ARG A 238 -2.71 18.59 17.94
N GLY A 239 -1.53 18.62 18.57
CA GLY A 239 -1.33 18.49 20.03
C GLY A 239 -0.54 17.23 20.39
N PRO A 240 -0.21 17.01 21.67
CA PRO A 240 0.45 15.78 22.08
C PRO A 240 -0.49 14.57 21.93
N CYS A 241 0.08 13.38 21.76
CA CYS A 241 -0.66 12.12 21.83
C CYS A 241 -1.32 11.95 23.20
N VAL A 242 -2.25 10.99 23.31
CA VAL A 242 -2.95 10.67 24.57
C VAL A 242 -1.99 10.29 25.72
N ASP A 243 -0.80 9.79 25.38
CA ASP A 243 0.28 9.46 26.33
C ASP A 243 1.26 10.62 26.60
N GLY A 244 1.03 11.79 26.01
CA GLY A 244 1.85 13.01 26.18
C GLY A 244 3.09 13.08 25.30
N ALA A 245 3.33 12.07 24.46
CA ALA A 245 4.38 12.10 23.44
C ALA A 245 4.08 13.12 22.34
N PRO A 246 5.10 13.61 21.59
CA PRO A 246 4.91 14.68 20.62
C PRO A 246 3.95 14.37 19.47
N GLY A 247 3.79 13.11 19.08
CA GLY A 247 3.06 12.72 17.85
C GLY A 247 3.75 13.19 16.57
N GLY A 248 3.01 13.12 15.47
CA GLY A 248 3.40 13.59 14.14
C GLY A 248 4.67 12.92 13.59
N LEU A 249 5.22 13.47 12.50
CA LEU A 249 6.50 13.04 11.92
C LEU A 249 7.68 13.01 12.92
N THR A 250 7.64 13.76 14.01
CA THR A 250 8.67 13.68 15.07
C THR A 250 8.66 12.32 15.77
N SER A 251 7.47 11.78 16.07
CA SER A 251 7.33 10.48 16.70
C SER A 251 7.53 9.34 15.70
N ALA A 252 7.05 9.50 14.46
CA ALA A 252 7.34 8.55 13.39
C ALA A 252 8.85 8.41 13.12
N ASP A 253 9.59 9.52 13.05
CA ASP A 253 11.04 9.48 12.83
C ASP A 253 11.79 8.75 13.95
N ARG A 254 11.38 8.98 15.20
CA ARG A 254 11.91 8.26 16.37
C ARG A 254 11.60 6.76 16.27
N TYR A 255 10.36 6.40 15.94
CA TYR A 255 9.93 5.02 15.78
C TYR A 255 10.74 4.32 14.68
N LEU A 256 10.88 4.95 13.51
CA LEU A 256 11.73 4.44 12.42
C LEU A 256 13.19 4.27 12.86
N ALA A 257 13.74 5.23 13.60
CA ALA A 257 15.10 5.15 14.14
C ALA A 257 15.32 3.99 15.11
N GLU A 258 14.25 3.46 15.71
CA GLU A 258 14.27 2.29 16.58
C GLU A 258 14.13 0.98 15.78
N ILE A 259 13.13 0.88 14.91
CA ILE A 259 12.79 -0.41 14.26
C ILE A 259 13.62 -0.71 13.02
N VAL A 260 13.95 0.31 12.21
CA VAL A 260 14.64 0.10 10.92
C VAL A 260 16.03 -0.50 11.13
N PRO A 261 16.87 -0.06 12.10
CA PRO A 261 18.16 -0.72 12.34
C PRO A 261 18.04 -2.21 12.66
N GLN A 262 16.96 -2.62 13.33
CA GLN A 262 16.71 -4.02 13.68
C GLN A 262 16.38 -4.85 12.44
N ILE A 263 15.53 -4.32 11.54
CA ILE A 263 15.24 -4.93 10.24
C ILE A 263 16.51 -5.04 9.39
N LEU A 264 17.26 -3.93 9.23
CA LEU A 264 18.49 -3.92 8.41
C LEU A 264 19.58 -4.84 8.96
N ALA A 265 19.57 -5.13 10.28
CA ALA A 265 20.49 -6.06 10.91
C ALA A 265 20.11 -7.53 10.72
N ALA A 266 18.84 -7.83 10.42
CA ALA A 266 18.31 -9.19 10.32
C ALA A 266 19.04 -10.02 9.24
N PRO A 267 19.32 -11.32 9.50
CA PRO A 267 19.94 -12.20 8.51
C PRO A 267 19.17 -12.28 7.19
N ALA A 268 17.84 -12.41 7.27
CA ALA A 268 16.93 -12.40 6.11
C ALA A 268 17.07 -11.12 5.28
N PHE A 269 17.13 -9.95 5.92
CA PHE A 269 17.28 -8.69 5.20
C PHE A 269 18.62 -8.62 4.46
N LYS A 270 19.71 -9.02 5.12
CA LYS A 270 21.05 -9.01 4.52
C LYS A 270 21.21 -10.01 3.37
N GLN A 271 20.46 -11.10 3.41
CA GLN A 271 20.49 -12.12 2.35
C GLN A 271 19.91 -11.54 1.05
N ASP A 272 18.63 -11.17 1.08
CA ASP A 272 17.83 -10.78 -0.09
C ASP A 272 16.60 -9.94 0.29
N GLY A 273 16.75 -9.07 1.29
CA GLY A 273 15.68 -8.22 1.81
C GLY A 273 15.38 -6.97 0.98
N LEU A 274 14.11 -6.55 1.04
CA LEU A 274 13.62 -5.25 0.60
C LEU A 274 12.81 -4.61 1.72
N LEU A 275 13.19 -3.40 2.14
CA LEU A 275 12.41 -2.57 3.05
C LEU A 275 11.76 -1.44 2.25
N ILE A 276 10.47 -1.23 2.45
CA ILE A 276 9.65 -0.17 1.85
C ILE A 276 9.05 0.63 3.00
N ILE A 277 9.25 1.95 2.98
CA ILE A 277 8.61 2.89 3.90
C ILE A 277 7.82 3.87 3.07
N THR A 278 6.52 3.96 3.31
CA THR A 278 5.60 4.85 2.61
C THR A 278 4.51 5.32 3.58
N PHE A 279 3.60 6.14 3.08
CA PHE A 279 2.42 6.59 3.81
C PHE A 279 1.18 5.97 3.16
N ASP A 280 0.01 6.13 3.76
CA ASP A 280 -1.26 5.76 3.16
C ASP A 280 -1.79 6.85 2.21
N GLU A 281 -1.72 8.11 2.61
CA GLU A 281 -2.25 9.22 1.81
C GLU A 281 -1.63 10.57 2.20
N ALA A 282 -1.89 11.57 1.37
CA ALA A 282 -1.50 12.95 1.63
C ALA A 282 -2.50 13.61 2.60
N ASP A 283 -2.04 14.67 3.24
CA ASP A 283 -2.83 15.40 4.22
C ASP A 283 -3.96 16.19 3.53
N LEU A 284 -5.17 16.14 4.10
CA LEU A 284 -6.30 16.98 3.67
C LEU A 284 -6.52 18.14 4.63
N ASP A 285 -6.79 19.32 4.06
CA ASP A 285 -7.24 20.48 4.85
C ASP A 285 -8.73 20.29 5.19
N GLY A 286 -9.02 19.81 6.39
CA GLY A 286 -10.38 19.58 6.90
C GLY A 286 -10.82 20.57 7.97
N ASP A 287 -11.97 21.21 7.77
CA ASP A 287 -12.67 21.99 8.79
C ASP A 287 -13.83 21.18 9.38
N TYR A 288 -13.77 20.86 10.68
CA TYR A 288 -14.91 20.28 11.41
C TYR A 288 -15.79 21.39 11.98
N ASP A 289 -17.08 21.40 11.62
CA ASP A 289 -18.09 22.25 12.25
C ASP A 289 -18.68 21.53 13.49
N PRO A 290 -18.35 21.97 14.72
CA PRO A 290 -18.83 21.32 15.94
C PRO A 290 -20.31 21.56 16.23
N VAL A 291 -20.95 22.55 15.58
CA VAL A 291 -22.38 22.83 15.73
C VAL A 291 -23.18 21.93 14.79
N ALA A 292 -22.81 21.93 13.51
CA ALA A 292 -23.48 21.13 12.49
C ALA A 292 -23.05 19.65 12.51
N HIS A 293 -21.97 19.32 13.22
CA HIS A 293 -21.34 17.99 13.25
C HIS A 293 -20.97 17.52 11.84
N THR A 294 -20.49 18.44 11.00
CA THR A 294 -20.16 18.19 9.60
C THR A 294 -18.69 18.45 9.34
N PHE A 295 -18.07 17.64 8.50
CA PHE A 295 -16.74 17.93 7.95
C PHE A 295 -16.85 18.65 6.61
N LYS A 296 -15.93 19.57 6.37
CA LYS A 296 -15.71 20.20 5.07
C LYS A 296 -14.23 20.17 4.74
N PHE A 297 -13.86 19.47 3.67
CA PHE A 297 -12.51 19.52 3.14
C PHE A 297 -12.37 20.73 2.21
N THR A 298 -11.36 21.56 2.44
CA THR A 298 -11.15 22.85 1.75
C THR A 298 -9.88 22.89 0.89
N GLY A 299 -9.02 21.88 1.00
CA GLY A 299 -7.72 21.79 0.36
C GLY A 299 -7.04 20.45 0.63
N GLY A 300 -5.75 20.35 0.32
CA GLY A 300 -4.97 19.11 0.34
C GLY A 300 -4.63 18.59 -1.06
N ASP A 301 -3.54 17.82 -1.16
CA ASP A 301 -3.15 17.15 -2.40
C ASP A 301 -3.98 15.87 -2.59
N ALA A 302 -4.81 15.80 -3.64
CA ALA A 302 -5.50 14.58 -4.05
C ALA A 302 -5.12 14.12 -5.45
N THR A 303 -3.90 14.44 -5.89
CA THR A 303 -3.42 14.01 -7.18
C THR A 303 -3.38 12.48 -7.25
N ALA A 304 -3.92 11.96 -8.35
CA ALA A 304 -3.83 10.55 -8.71
C ALA A 304 -2.74 10.34 -9.78
N CYS A 305 -2.29 9.10 -9.94
CA CYS A 305 -1.37 8.72 -11.01
C CYS A 305 -1.83 7.46 -11.75
N CYS A 306 -0.97 6.99 -12.66
CA CYS A 306 -0.91 5.57 -13.00
C CYS A 306 -2.16 4.99 -13.71
N GLY A 307 -3.02 5.88 -14.21
CA GLY A 307 -4.30 5.49 -14.81
C GLY A 307 -5.27 4.88 -13.80
N GLU A 308 -5.23 5.32 -12.54
CA GLU A 308 -6.14 4.86 -11.49
C GLU A 308 -7.60 4.94 -11.95
N LEU A 309 -8.30 3.82 -11.80
CA LEU A 309 -9.69 3.66 -12.18
C LEU A 309 -10.61 3.94 -10.99
N PRO A 310 -11.77 4.59 -11.19
CA PRO A 310 -12.76 4.72 -10.14
C PRO A 310 -13.32 3.35 -9.75
N GLY A 311 -13.49 3.10 -8.45
CA GLY A 311 -14.09 1.87 -7.93
C GLY A 311 -15.58 1.74 -8.28
N PRO A 312 -16.11 0.51 -8.44
CA PRO A 312 -17.50 0.30 -8.87
C PRO A 312 -18.54 0.63 -7.80
N ASN A 313 -18.11 0.86 -6.55
CA ASN A 313 -19.00 1.08 -5.40
C ASN A 313 -19.15 2.56 -5.03
N MET A 314 -18.47 3.46 -5.73
CA MET A 314 -18.51 4.90 -5.48
C MET A 314 -19.45 5.59 -6.47
N ASP A 315 -20.64 5.98 -6.00
CA ASP A 315 -21.51 6.88 -6.76
C ASP A 315 -21.03 8.33 -6.59
N PRO A 316 -20.99 9.16 -7.64
CA PRO A 316 -20.58 10.58 -7.54
C PRO A 316 -21.39 11.44 -6.55
N ASN A 317 -22.56 10.99 -6.12
CA ASN A 317 -23.42 11.67 -5.14
C ASN A 317 -23.35 11.03 -3.74
N THR A 318 -22.45 10.06 -3.52
CA THR A 318 -22.25 9.44 -2.21
C THR A 318 -21.84 10.48 -1.19
N LEU A 319 -22.44 10.43 0.01
CA LEU A 319 -22.03 11.23 1.16
C LEU A 319 -21.11 10.40 2.06
N ILE A 320 -19.84 10.77 2.12
CA ILE A 320 -18.86 10.29 3.10
C ILE A 320 -19.01 11.09 4.40
N PHE A 321 -18.87 10.42 5.55
CA PHE A 321 -19.17 10.97 6.88
C PHE A 321 -20.60 11.56 7.03
N GLY A 322 -21.52 11.19 6.13
CA GLY A 322 -22.89 11.70 6.11
C GLY A 322 -23.04 13.14 5.61
N THR A 323 -21.93 13.84 5.32
CA THR A 323 -21.95 15.28 5.02
C THR A 323 -21.05 15.67 3.85
N VAL A 324 -20.12 14.81 3.45
CA VAL A 324 -19.11 15.10 2.44
C VAL A 324 -19.46 14.37 1.15
N SER A 325 -20.09 15.08 0.21
CA SER A 325 -20.32 14.57 -1.15
C SER A 325 -19.31 15.09 -2.16
N GLN A 326 -18.35 15.92 -1.73
CA GLN A 326 -17.34 16.56 -2.58
C GLN A 326 -16.12 16.88 -1.72
N GLY A 327 -14.92 16.62 -2.25
CA GLY A 327 -13.64 16.87 -1.60
C GLY A 327 -12.52 16.26 -2.44
N PRO A 328 -11.28 16.79 -2.40
CA PRO A 328 -10.15 16.20 -3.08
C PRO A 328 -10.04 14.71 -2.68
N GLY A 329 -10.07 13.78 -3.65
CA GLY A 329 -9.88 12.31 -3.50
C GLY A 329 -10.86 11.52 -2.62
N ILE A 330 -11.75 12.17 -1.85
CA ILE A 330 -12.82 11.52 -1.04
C ILE A 330 -13.87 10.77 -1.88
N LEU A 331 -13.97 11.07 -3.18
CA LEU A 331 -14.76 10.28 -4.13
C LEU A 331 -13.88 9.49 -5.13
N GLY A 332 -12.56 9.59 -4.97
CA GLY A 332 -11.56 9.07 -5.89
C GLY A 332 -11.62 9.68 -7.31
N PRO A 333 -10.66 9.30 -8.17
CA PRO A 333 -9.39 8.66 -7.79
C PRO A 333 -8.44 9.64 -7.10
N GLY A 334 -7.45 9.09 -6.40
CA GLY A 334 -6.30 9.82 -5.85
C GLY A 334 -6.35 10.05 -4.35
N GLY A 335 -5.20 9.83 -3.71
CA GLY A 335 -4.92 10.16 -2.31
C GLY A 335 -3.73 11.10 -2.14
N GLY A 336 -3.28 11.76 -3.22
CA GLY A 336 -2.19 12.73 -3.18
C GLY A 336 -0.78 12.14 -3.19
N ARG A 337 0.23 13.01 -3.36
CA ARG A 337 1.62 12.61 -3.51
C ARG A 337 2.34 12.50 -2.16
N ILE A 338 2.65 11.26 -1.77
CA ILE A 338 3.18 10.90 -0.45
C ILE A 338 4.66 10.52 -0.45
N GLY A 339 5.16 9.98 -1.56
CA GLY A 339 6.52 9.42 -1.64
C GLY A 339 6.72 8.05 -0.98
N ALA A 340 7.90 7.48 -1.23
CA ALA A 340 8.37 6.30 -0.53
C ALA A 340 9.91 6.25 -0.49
N VAL A 341 10.45 5.55 0.50
CA VAL A 341 11.86 5.16 0.58
C VAL A 341 11.97 3.65 0.52
N MET A 342 12.93 3.16 -0.25
CA MET A 342 13.21 1.73 -0.39
C MET A 342 14.67 1.42 -0.12
N LEU A 343 14.95 0.42 0.72
CA LEU A 343 16.32 -0.04 1.00
C LEU A 343 16.45 -1.53 0.65
N SER A 344 17.50 -1.84 -0.09
CA SER A 344 17.89 -3.21 -0.41
C SER A 344 19.32 -3.21 -0.94
N ARG A 345 20.02 -4.34 -0.87
CA ARG A 345 21.28 -4.54 -1.60
C ARG A 345 21.13 -4.43 -3.13
N PHE A 346 19.89 -4.57 -3.63
CA PHE A 346 19.58 -4.46 -5.05
C PHE A 346 19.35 -3.01 -5.52
N ILE A 347 19.57 -2.03 -4.64
CA ILE A 347 19.36 -0.61 -4.88
C ILE A 347 20.66 0.15 -4.57
N ALA A 348 21.18 0.93 -5.53
CA ALA A 348 22.29 1.82 -5.28
C ALA A 348 21.87 2.97 -4.33
N PRO A 349 22.69 3.32 -3.31
CA PRO A 349 22.40 4.47 -2.44
C PRO A 349 22.23 5.77 -3.22
N GLY A 350 21.24 6.57 -2.84
CA GLY A 350 20.92 7.84 -3.50
C GLY A 350 20.15 7.70 -4.81
N THR A 351 19.59 6.51 -5.09
CA THR A 351 18.71 6.30 -6.24
C THR A 351 17.47 7.20 -6.10
N VAL A 352 17.04 7.83 -7.20
CA VAL A 352 15.81 8.64 -7.22
C VAL A 352 14.98 8.21 -8.41
N SER A 353 13.79 7.68 -8.15
CA SER A 353 12.79 7.44 -9.19
C SER A 353 11.78 8.57 -9.22
N LYS A 354 11.54 9.08 -10.44
CA LYS A 354 10.46 10.03 -10.76
C LYS A 354 9.30 9.35 -11.50
N LYS A 355 9.34 8.01 -11.64
CA LYS A 355 8.22 7.31 -12.25
C LYS A 355 7.01 7.38 -11.32
N PRO A 356 5.80 7.55 -11.87
CA PRO A 356 4.59 7.54 -11.07
C PRO A 356 4.31 6.12 -10.57
N TYR A 357 4.05 5.99 -9.28
CA TYR A 357 3.64 4.76 -8.59
C TYR A 357 2.50 5.07 -7.62
N ASN A 358 1.61 4.12 -7.37
CA ASN A 358 0.62 4.19 -6.28
C ASN A 358 0.53 2.86 -5.52
N HIS A 359 -0.41 2.71 -4.60
CA HIS A 359 -0.55 1.46 -3.83
C HIS A 359 -0.88 0.23 -4.68
N TYR A 360 -1.57 0.39 -5.82
CA TYR A 360 -1.74 -0.72 -6.76
C TYR A 360 -0.41 -1.10 -7.42
N SER A 361 0.45 -0.13 -7.76
CA SER A 361 1.80 -0.41 -8.23
C SER A 361 2.63 -1.17 -7.18
N LEU A 362 2.48 -0.82 -5.89
CA LEU A 362 3.12 -1.57 -4.80
C LEU A 362 2.63 -3.01 -4.78
N LEU A 363 1.32 -3.27 -4.73
CA LEU A 363 0.78 -4.62 -4.73
C LEU A 363 1.26 -5.43 -5.94
N ARG A 364 1.19 -4.84 -7.15
CA ARG A 364 1.70 -5.46 -8.37
C ARG A 364 3.17 -5.85 -8.26
N SER A 365 3.99 -4.98 -7.65
CA SER A 365 5.42 -5.23 -7.46
C SER A 365 5.69 -6.37 -6.49
N LEU A 366 4.89 -6.49 -5.42
CA LEU A 366 4.97 -7.61 -4.47
C LEU A 366 4.55 -8.92 -5.15
N GLU A 367 3.48 -8.88 -5.92
CA GLU A 367 3.00 -10.03 -6.67
C GLU A 367 4.04 -10.48 -7.69
N ASP A 368 4.65 -9.56 -8.46
CA ASP A 368 5.75 -9.88 -9.38
C ASP A 368 6.95 -10.48 -8.64
N THR A 369 7.31 -9.92 -7.47
CA THR A 369 8.44 -10.38 -6.63
C THR A 369 8.26 -11.83 -6.18
N PHE A 370 7.05 -12.20 -5.74
CA PHE A 370 6.74 -13.55 -5.28
C PHE A 370 6.17 -14.46 -6.40
N GLY A 371 6.09 -13.95 -7.63
CA GLY A 371 5.54 -14.62 -8.81
C GLY A 371 4.05 -14.97 -8.69
N LEU A 372 3.27 -14.15 -7.98
CA LEU A 372 1.83 -14.28 -7.76
C LEU A 372 1.05 -13.73 -8.97
N THR A 373 -0.24 -14.02 -9.03
CA THR A 373 -1.15 -13.40 -10.01
C THR A 373 -1.56 -12.01 -9.54
N HIS A 374 -1.84 -11.08 -10.45
CA HIS A 374 -2.24 -9.74 -10.03
C HIS A 374 -3.70 -9.66 -9.55
N LEU A 375 -3.90 -9.23 -8.30
CA LEU A 375 -5.20 -9.02 -7.68
C LEU A 375 -5.79 -7.65 -8.05
N GLY A 376 -7.12 -7.59 -8.10
CA GLY A 376 -7.82 -6.30 -8.17
C GLY A 376 -7.31 -5.38 -9.29
N TYR A 377 -7.15 -4.10 -8.96
CA TYR A 377 -6.55 -3.10 -9.83
C TYR A 377 -5.02 -3.16 -9.92
N ALA A 378 -4.31 -4.00 -9.14
CA ALA A 378 -2.91 -4.30 -9.42
C ALA A 378 -2.73 -4.99 -10.79
N GLY A 379 -3.76 -5.71 -11.23
CA GLY A 379 -3.84 -6.35 -12.55
C GLY A 379 -4.27 -5.45 -13.70
N GLN A 380 -4.52 -4.15 -13.47
CA GLN A 380 -5.00 -3.27 -14.53
C GLN A 380 -3.94 -3.07 -15.63
N GLU A 381 -4.42 -2.84 -16.85
CA GLU A 381 -3.56 -2.58 -18.00
C GLU A 381 -2.79 -1.26 -17.82
N GLY A 382 -1.50 -1.25 -18.19
CA GLY A 382 -0.67 -0.04 -18.14
C GLY A 382 -0.12 0.32 -16.76
N LEU A 383 -0.60 -0.31 -15.67
CA LEU A 383 -0.03 -0.14 -14.34
C LEU A 383 1.38 -0.75 -14.28
N ARG A 384 2.31 -0.02 -13.68
CA ARG A 384 3.72 -0.37 -13.67
C ARG A 384 4.15 -0.85 -12.28
N PRO A 385 4.88 -1.97 -12.20
CA PRO A 385 5.58 -2.35 -10.97
C PRO A 385 6.89 -1.54 -10.82
N PHE A 386 7.50 -1.62 -9.65
CA PHE A 386 8.86 -1.19 -9.41
C PHE A 386 9.80 -1.95 -10.35
N GLY A 387 10.70 -1.23 -11.02
CA GLY A 387 11.58 -1.82 -12.03
C GLY A 387 13.01 -1.32 -11.93
N ALA A 388 13.69 -1.30 -13.07
CA ALA A 388 15.11 -0.91 -13.17
C ALA A 388 15.42 0.54 -12.73
N ASP A 389 14.41 1.39 -12.59
CA ASP A 389 14.55 2.73 -12.00
C ASP A 389 14.65 2.73 -10.47
N VAL A 390 14.23 1.65 -9.83
CA VAL A 390 14.38 1.41 -8.39
C VAL A 390 15.53 0.43 -8.14
N PHE A 391 15.48 -0.75 -8.76
CA PHE A 391 16.48 -1.82 -8.60
C PHE A 391 17.70 -1.60 -9.51
N THR A 392 18.52 -0.60 -9.15
CA THR A 392 19.66 -0.16 -9.94
C THR A 392 20.90 -1.06 -9.82
N THR A 393 20.91 -2.01 -8.87
CA THR A 393 21.97 -3.02 -8.71
C THR A 393 21.39 -4.44 -8.60
N PRO A 394 20.68 -4.96 -9.62
CA PRO A 394 19.88 -6.18 -9.49
C PRO A 394 20.70 -7.47 -9.21
N GLY A 395 22.01 -7.45 -9.46
CA GLY A 395 22.94 -8.54 -9.09
C GLY A 395 23.35 -8.55 -7.61
N GLY A 396 23.06 -7.46 -6.89
CA GLY A 396 23.30 -7.27 -5.46
C GLY A 396 24.73 -7.05 -5.04
#